data_AF-A0A519SEA9-F1
#
_entry.id   AF-A0A519SEA9-F1
#
_cell.length_a   1.000
_cell.length_b   1.000
_cell.length_c   1.000
_cell.angle_alpha   90.00
_cell.angle_beta   90.00
_cell.angle_gamma   90.00
#
_symmetry.space_group_name_H-M   'P 1'
#
loop_
_entity.id
_entity.type
_entity.pdbx_description
1 polymer ?
#
loop_
_entity_poly.entity_id
_entity_poly.type
_entity_poly.pdbx_seq_one_letter_code
_entity_poly.pdbx_strand_id
1 'polypeptide(L)'
;MAKNKKKTANHTASEAKLQAIRHQKRFRARIEELCTLLAGPEYFSLLPQGAMESMYTNRYPVLKAKPAAGTNIQKSKVVQFNKLMNTLMENQYLPIDNGNKVALSWYLSEGLILINFVYILVEHYPVNAEKLKEGFGDYFPETESQLLIENIVDELITDTCILLSDLNKSIFKADVMNIACFDISTKQNDILIYEFKPQHFSLLIEGNIHNTIRLGWISPDFDWVWSRVKPSLLGFPAGSLDIPLDIYIQTHALNKLQERIDITPGIMHSIAFLIFHQDKIPHHFSNGKSLVEYRVSDEKVGYFVVTMNEAKLIIRTFLFLTNDGTPEGKKLLKLVEIEKEDKKHLMIDKLSTFNAYHFERSEKMSRLFQEAGCGSLLKLGHLQEFSLNEVKDKDPE
;
A
#
# COMPACT_ATOMS: atom_id res chain seq x y z
N MET A 1 23.81 22.93 -46.03
CA MET A 1 23.12 22.52 -44.79
C MET A 1 23.51 21.12 -44.24
N ALA A 2 24.35 20.32 -44.92
CA ALA A 2 24.74 18.97 -44.44
C ALA A 2 25.92 18.92 -43.43
N LYS A 3 26.78 19.95 -43.37
CA LYS A 3 27.97 19.95 -42.48
C LYS A 3 27.65 20.24 -41.01
N ASN A 4 26.58 20.98 -40.70
CA ASN A 4 26.20 21.28 -39.32
C ASN A 4 25.50 20.12 -38.61
N LYS A 5 24.71 19.28 -39.30
CA LYS A 5 24.13 18.06 -38.71
C LYS A 5 25.19 17.04 -38.25
N LYS A 6 26.33 16.97 -38.94
CA LYS A 6 27.40 16.00 -38.63
C LYS A 6 28.21 16.37 -37.38
N LYS A 7 28.35 17.67 -37.05
CA LYS A 7 29.03 18.14 -35.83
C LYS A 7 28.18 17.96 -34.57
N THR A 8 26.86 18.24 -34.62
CA THR A 8 25.96 18.03 -33.49
C THR A 8 25.76 16.55 -33.16
N ALA A 9 25.71 15.68 -34.18
CA ALA A 9 25.63 14.22 -33.99
C ALA A 9 26.92 13.63 -33.37
N ASN A 10 28.10 14.15 -33.73
CA ASN A 10 29.37 13.70 -33.15
C ASN A 10 29.56 14.17 -31.69
N HIS A 11 29.05 15.34 -31.32
CA HIS A 11 29.08 15.84 -29.95
C HIS A 11 28.19 14.99 -29.03
N THR A 12 26.95 14.73 -29.45
CA THR A 12 26.01 13.85 -28.72
C THR A 12 26.52 12.41 -28.63
N ALA A 13 27.18 11.88 -29.66
CA ALA A 13 27.80 10.55 -29.60
C ALA A 13 29.02 10.49 -28.65
N SER A 14 29.80 11.55 -28.56
CA SER A 14 30.93 11.65 -27.62
C SER A 14 30.45 11.75 -26.17
N GLU A 15 29.39 12.51 -25.92
CA GLU A 15 28.75 12.62 -24.60
C GLU A 15 28.11 11.30 -24.17
N ALA A 16 27.39 10.62 -25.07
CA ALA A 16 26.80 9.31 -24.80
C ALA A 16 27.87 8.25 -24.45
N LYS A 17 29.01 8.25 -25.14
CA LYS A 17 30.15 7.37 -24.81
C LYS A 17 30.74 7.69 -23.44
N LEU A 18 30.92 8.97 -23.11
CA LEU A 18 31.44 9.39 -21.80
C LEU A 18 30.47 9.00 -20.67
N GLN A 19 29.17 9.14 -20.91
CA GLN A 19 28.12 8.73 -19.97
C GLN A 19 28.10 7.21 -19.77
N ALA A 20 28.26 6.43 -20.84
CA ALA A 20 28.35 4.96 -20.76
C ALA A 20 29.58 4.51 -19.94
N ILE A 21 30.75 5.15 -20.15
CA ILE A 21 31.96 4.86 -19.36
C ILE A 21 31.74 5.19 -17.87
N ARG A 22 31.10 6.33 -17.56
CA ARG A 22 30.77 6.70 -16.18
C ARG A 22 29.81 5.69 -15.55
N HIS A 23 28.81 5.25 -16.29
CA HIS A 23 27.86 4.22 -15.84
C HIS A 23 28.55 2.89 -15.54
N GLN A 24 29.42 2.43 -16.44
CA GLN A 24 30.15 1.17 -16.26
C GLN A 24 31.10 1.24 -15.05
N LYS A 25 31.79 2.37 -14.86
CA LYS A 25 32.62 2.58 -13.66
C LYS A 25 31.80 2.55 -12.38
N ARG A 26 30.65 3.23 -12.35
CA ARG A 26 29.74 3.23 -11.20
C ARG A 26 29.20 1.83 -10.91
N PHE A 27 28.78 1.11 -11.94
CA PHE A 27 28.32 -0.27 -11.83
C PHE A 27 29.38 -1.15 -11.20
N ARG A 28 30.63 -1.07 -11.70
CA ARG A 28 31.75 -1.84 -11.14
C ARG A 28 32.01 -1.52 -9.67
N ALA A 29 32.11 -0.24 -9.32
CA ALA A 29 32.33 0.17 -7.94
C ALA A 29 31.22 -0.34 -7.01
N ARG A 30 29.96 -0.32 -7.47
CA ARG A 30 28.84 -0.81 -6.69
C ARG A 30 28.83 -2.32 -6.53
N ILE A 31 29.19 -3.09 -7.56
CA ILE A 31 29.33 -4.54 -7.44
C ILE A 31 30.43 -4.91 -6.43
N GLU A 32 31.57 -4.22 -6.48
CA GLU A 32 32.67 -4.42 -5.52
C GLU A 32 32.25 -4.09 -4.08
N GLU A 33 31.51 -2.99 -3.89
CA GLU A 33 30.92 -2.62 -2.60
C GLU A 33 29.90 -3.66 -2.13
N LEU A 34 29.02 -4.15 -3.00
CA LEU A 34 28.06 -5.20 -2.68
C LEU A 34 28.74 -6.53 -2.31
N CYS A 35 29.79 -6.95 -3.01
CA CYS A 35 30.58 -8.12 -2.59
C CYS A 35 31.14 -7.93 -1.18
N THR A 36 31.64 -6.73 -0.87
CA THR A 36 32.18 -6.41 0.45
C THR A 36 31.12 -6.46 1.54
N LEU A 37 29.93 -5.89 1.27
CA LEU A 37 28.83 -5.82 2.24
C LEU A 37 28.21 -7.19 2.50
N LEU A 38 28.02 -8.00 1.45
CA LEU A 38 27.33 -9.29 1.52
C LEU A 38 28.24 -10.42 2.03
N ALA A 39 29.47 -10.51 1.51
CA ALA A 39 30.34 -11.67 1.70
C ALA A 39 31.71 -11.33 2.31
N GLY A 40 32.27 -10.15 1.98
CA GLY A 40 33.57 -9.69 2.46
C GLY A 40 34.46 -9.11 1.35
N PRO A 41 35.47 -8.30 1.71
CA PRO A 41 36.27 -7.54 0.74
C PRO A 41 37.06 -8.42 -0.26
N GLU A 42 37.39 -9.66 0.11
CA GLU A 42 38.12 -10.60 -0.75
C GLU A 42 37.25 -11.19 -1.87
N TYR A 43 35.93 -11.20 -1.72
CA TYR A 43 35.04 -11.95 -2.60
C TYR A 43 34.97 -11.40 -4.01
N PHE A 44 35.14 -10.08 -4.18
CA PHE A 44 35.19 -9.47 -5.50
C PHE A 44 36.34 -10.04 -6.36
N SER A 45 37.47 -10.38 -5.73
CA SER A 45 38.64 -10.94 -6.42
C SER A 45 38.45 -12.41 -6.85
N LEU A 46 37.44 -13.10 -6.31
CA LEU A 46 37.13 -14.49 -6.65
C LEU A 46 36.34 -14.63 -7.94
N LEU A 47 35.75 -13.53 -8.43
CA LEU A 47 34.97 -13.52 -9.67
C LEU A 47 35.90 -13.72 -10.89
N PRO A 48 35.48 -14.51 -11.89
CA PRO A 48 36.32 -14.80 -13.05
C PRO A 48 36.55 -13.55 -13.92
N GLN A 49 37.64 -13.58 -14.70
CA GLN A 49 37.90 -12.55 -15.69
C GLN A 49 36.72 -12.46 -16.68
N GLY A 50 36.24 -11.24 -16.94
CA GLY A 50 35.06 -10.99 -17.79
C GLY A 50 33.71 -11.02 -17.05
N ALA A 51 33.66 -11.42 -15.77
CA ALA A 51 32.42 -11.42 -14.98
C ALA A 51 31.73 -10.05 -15.00
N MET A 52 32.50 -8.97 -14.83
CA MET A 52 31.97 -7.61 -14.84
C MET A 52 31.36 -7.19 -16.18
N GLU A 53 31.95 -7.59 -17.30
CA GLU A 53 31.42 -7.30 -18.64
C GLU A 53 30.15 -8.10 -18.91
N SER A 54 30.14 -9.37 -18.47
CA SER A 54 28.97 -10.23 -18.55
C SER A 54 27.80 -9.68 -17.73
N MET A 55 28.01 -9.38 -16.44
CA MET A 55 27.00 -8.79 -15.56
C MET A 55 26.52 -7.45 -16.09
N TYR A 56 27.42 -6.57 -16.57
CA TYR A 56 27.00 -5.28 -17.10
C TYR A 56 26.14 -5.42 -18.37
N THR A 57 26.50 -6.34 -19.27
CA THR A 57 25.73 -6.61 -20.50
C THR A 57 24.35 -7.18 -20.20
N ASN A 58 24.26 -8.06 -19.19
CA ASN A 58 23.02 -8.74 -18.79
C ASN A 58 22.28 -8.07 -17.63
N ARG A 59 22.70 -6.86 -17.23
CA ARG A 59 22.12 -6.15 -16.09
C ARG A 59 20.61 -5.98 -16.25
N TYR A 60 19.88 -6.14 -15.15
CA TYR A 60 18.46 -5.87 -15.15
C TYR A 60 18.19 -4.39 -15.43
N PRO A 61 17.13 -4.06 -16.20
CA PRO A 61 16.59 -2.71 -16.21
C PRO A 61 16.24 -2.28 -14.78
N VAL A 62 16.22 -0.96 -14.53
CA VAL A 62 15.66 -0.43 -13.28
C VAL A 62 14.22 -0.93 -13.14
N LEU A 63 13.83 -1.34 -11.93
CA LEU A 63 12.46 -1.76 -11.60
C LEU A 63 11.48 -0.63 -11.87
N LYS A 64 10.45 -0.86 -12.69
CA LYS A 64 9.44 0.16 -13.03
C LYS A 64 8.08 -0.45 -13.27
N ALA A 65 7.05 0.31 -12.92
CA ALA A 65 5.69 -0.01 -13.30
C ALA A 65 5.41 0.33 -14.77
N LYS A 66 4.66 -0.56 -15.43
CA LYS A 66 4.12 -0.42 -16.78
C LYS A 66 2.66 -0.85 -16.81
N PRO A 67 1.82 -0.25 -17.65
CA PRO A 67 0.46 -0.74 -17.84
C PRO A 67 0.49 -2.15 -18.42
N ALA A 68 -0.32 -3.05 -17.85
CA ALA A 68 -0.50 -4.38 -18.40
C ALA A 68 -1.15 -4.32 -19.80
N ALA A 69 -0.89 -5.34 -20.62
CA ALA A 69 -1.44 -5.42 -21.96
C ALA A 69 -2.98 -5.37 -21.95
N GLY A 70 -3.55 -4.57 -22.84
CA GLY A 70 -5.01 -4.40 -22.94
C GLY A 70 -5.63 -3.45 -21.91
N THR A 71 -4.85 -2.89 -20.99
CA THR A 71 -5.33 -1.87 -20.05
C THR A 71 -5.18 -0.46 -20.63
N ASN A 72 -6.10 0.45 -20.29
CA ASN A 72 -6.05 1.85 -20.70
C ASN A 72 -5.72 2.77 -19.52
N ILE A 73 -4.61 2.48 -18.84
CA ILE A 73 -4.16 3.26 -17.69
C ILE A 73 -3.49 4.54 -18.20
N GLN A 74 -3.89 5.68 -17.64
CA GLN A 74 -3.30 6.97 -18.00
C GLN A 74 -1.82 7.03 -17.63
N LYS A 75 -0.98 7.62 -18.50
CA LYS A 75 0.46 7.78 -18.27
C LYS A 75 0.78 8.47 -16.93
N SER A 76 -0.02 9.48 -16.55
CA SER A 76 0.12 10.17 -15.26
C SER A 76 -0.02 9.23 -14.06
N LYS A 77 -0.89 8.22 -14.14
CA LYS A 77 -1.06 7.19 -13.09
C LYS A 77 0.15 6.26 -12.99
N VAL A 78 0.74 5.87 -14.11
CA VAL A 78 2.00 5.11 -14.15
C VAL A 78 3.14 5.91 -13.52
N VAL A 79 3.22 7.22 -13.78
CA VAL A 79 4.21 8.11 -13.17
C VAL A 79 4.00 8.23 -11.66
N GLN A 80 2.74 8.42 -11.22
CA GLN A 80 2.38 8.47 -9.79
C GLN A 80 2.79 7.17 -9.08
N PHE A 81 2.53 6.01 -9.69
CA PHE A 81 2.95 4.70 -9.16
C PHE A 81 4.46 4.63 -8.95
N ASN A 82 5.23 4.91 -9.99
CA ASN A 82 6.70 4.85 -9.90
C ASN A 82 7.25 5.84 -8.87
N LYS A 83 6.69 7.06 -8.78
CA LYS A 83 7.12 8.06 -7.80
C LYS A 83 6.85 7.60 -6.38
N LEU A 84 5.65 7.11 -6.10
CA LEU A 84 5.28 6.61 -4.78
C LEU A 84 6.12 5.39 -4.38
N MET A 85 6.28 4.42 -5.28
CA MET A 85 7.12 3.24 -5.03
C MET A 85 8.57 3.64 -4.71
N ASN A 86 9.15 4.57 -5.46
CA ASN A 86 10.49 5.08 -5.17
C ASN A 86 10.59 5.73 -3.78
N THR A 87 9.62 6.57 -3.41
CA THR A 87 9.56 7.18 -2.07
C THR A 87 9.46 6.13 -0.96
N LEU A 88 8.65 5.08 -1.15
CA LEU A 88 8.55 3.99 -0.17
C LEU A 88 9.85 3.17 -0.07
N MET A 89 10.60 3.02 -1.17
CA MET A 89 11.88 2.32 -1.21
C MET A 89 13.07 3.09 -0.61
N GLU A 90 13.03 4.43 -0.59
CA GLU A 90 14.19 5.29 -0.23
C GLU A 90 14.79 4.98 1.16
N ASN A 91 13.96 4.53 2.11
CA ASN A 91 14.38 4.23 3.48
C ASN A 91 14.42 2.73 3.80
N GLN A 92 14.33 1.86 2.78
CA GLN A 92 14.35 0.42 2.96
C GLN A 92 15.77 -0.13 2.82
N TYR A 93 16.17 -0.92 3.81
CA TYR A 93 17.48 -1.56 3.88
C TYR A 93 17.31 -3.04 4.18
N LEU A 94 18.05 -3.87 3.45
CA LEU A 94 18.16 -5.28 3.73
C LEU A 94 19.15 -5.48 4.89
N PRO A 95 18.75 -6.14 5.99
CA PRO A 95 19.68 -6.56 7.02
C PRO A 95 20.55 -7.70 6.47
N ILE A 96 21.85 -7.60 6.71
CA ILE A 96 22.84 -8.63 6.38
C ILE A 96 23.32 -9.23 7.70
N ASP A 97 23.52 -10.54 7.76
CA ASP A 97 23.85 -11.28 9.00
C ASP A 97 25.13 -10.79 9.70
N ASN A 98 26.05 -10.19 8.95
CA ASN A 98 27.27 -9.58 9.47
C ASN A 98 27.05 -8.17 10.08
N GLY A 99 25.81 -7.71 10.19
CA GLY A 99 25.42 -6.40 10.73
C GLY A 99 25.45 -5.25 9.71
N ASN A 100 25.85 -5.52 8.47
CA ASN A 100 25.77 -4.54 7.38
C ASN A 100 24.33 -4.30 6.94
N LYS A 101 24.13 -3.21 6.19
CA LYS A 101 22.86 -2.86 5.58
C LYS A 101 23.07 -2.52 4.12
N VAL A 102 22.22 -3.08 3.26
CA VAL A 102 22.22 -2.77 1.82
C VAL A 102 20.93 -2.04 1.48
N ALA A 103 21.02 -0.89 0.83
CA ALA A 103 19.83 -0.18 0.36
C ALA A 103 19.06 -1.09 -0.62
N LEU A 104 17.75 -1.26 -0.40
CA LEU A 104 16.92 -2.16 -1.23
C LEU A 104 17.02 -1.78 -2.71
N SER A 105 17.03 -0.49 -3.02
CA SER A 105 17.19 0.01 -4.40
C SER A 105 18.48 -0.45 -5.08
N TRP A 106 19.58 -0.62 -4.34
CA TRP A 106 20.85 -1.11 -4.90
C TRP A 106 20.82 -2.62 -5.07
N TYR A 107 20.16 -3.31 -4.13
CA TYR A 107 19.97 -4.74 -4.23
C TYR A 107 19.14 -5.09 -5.47
N LEU A 108 17.98 -4.45 -5.66
CA LEU A 108 17.08 -4.73 -6.79
C LEU A 108 17.65 -4.35 -8.17
N SER A 109 18.76 -3.61 -8.23
CA SER A 109 19.46 -3.29 -9.48
C SER A 109 20.75 -4.08 -9.66
N GLU A 110 21.76 -3.84 -8.83
CA GLU A 110 23.09 -4.44 -8.96
C GLU A 110 23.28 -5.68 -8.07
N GLY A 111 22.59 -5.78 -6.93
CA GLY A 111 22.65 -6.94 -6.05
C GLY A 111 22.06 -8.19 -6.68
N LEU A 112 20.86 -8.11 -7.25
CA LEU A 112 20.18 -9.24 -7.89
C LEU A 112 21.01 -9.84 -9.03
N ILE A 113 21.60 -9.00 -9.89
CA ILE A 113 22.44 -9.51 -10.98
C ILE A 113 23.72 -10.16 -10.44
N LEU A 114 24.30 -9.64 -9.35
CA LEU A 114 25.46 -10.25 -8.70
C LEU A 114 25.10 -11.63 -8.12
N ILE A 115 24.02 -11.71 -7.34
CA ILE A 115 23.56 -12.96 -6.72
C ILE A 115 23.23 -14.00 -7.79
N ASN A 116 22.43 -13.63 -8.79
CA ASN A 116 22.03 -14.55 -9.86
C ASN A 116 23.24 -15.00 -10.70
N PHE A 117 24.20 -14.11 -10.94
CA PHE A 117 25.44 -14.46 -11.62
C PHE A 117 26.27 -15.45 -10.81
N VAL A 118 26.46 -15.21 -9.51
CA VAL A 118 27.23 -16.10 -8.64
C VAL A 118 26.53 -17.45 -8.51
N TYR A 119 25.20 -17.47 -8.35
CA TYR A 119 24.41 -18.70 -8.30
C TYR A 119 24.64 -19.59 -9.53
N ILE A 120 24.50 -19.02 -10.73
CA ILE A 120 24.77 -19.74 -11.99
C ILE A 120 26.25 -20.17 -12.08
N LEU A 121 27.17 -19.29 -11.67
CA LEU A 121 28.61 -19.54 -11.71
C LEU A 121 28.98 -20.76 -10.87
N VAL A 122 28.52 -20.85 -9.61
CA VAL A 122 28.89 -21.93 -8.69
C VAL A 122 28.25 -23.28 -9.05
N GLU A 123 27.19 -23.27 -9.86
CA GLU A 123 26.58 -24.50 -10.41
C GLU A 123 27.36 -25.04 -11.62
N HIS A 124 27.95 -24.17 -12.45
CA HIS A 124 28.52 -24.56 -13.74
C HIS A 124 30.06 -24.50 -13.78
N TYR A 125 30.70 -23.83 -12.83
CA TYR A 125 32.15 -23.60 -12.81
C TYR A 125 32.73 -23.89 -11.42
N PRO A 126 33.60 -24.90 -11.27
CA PRO A 126 34.08 -25.33 -9.95
C PRO A 126 35.12 -24.40 -9.31
N VAL A 127 35.73 -23.49 -10.07
CA VAL A 127 36.77 -22.59 -9.57
C VAL A 127 36.16 -21.61 -8.55
N ASN A 128 36.72 -21.57 -7.33
CA ASN A 128 36.24 -20.77 -6.20
C ASN A 128 34.78 -21.04 -5.78
N ALA A 129 34.13 -22.09 -6.31
CA ALA A 129 32.69 -22.32 -6.13
C ALA A 129 32.30 -22.51 -4.66
N GLU A 130 33.06 -23.29 -3.90
CA GLU A 130 32.80 -23.51 -2.46
C GLU A 130 32.90 -22.20 -1.67
N LYS A 131 33.96 -21.42 -1.92
CA LYS A 131 34.14 -20.14 -1.23
C LYS A 131 33.05 -19.15 -1.61
N LEU A 132 32.67 -19.05 -2.88
CA LEU A 132 31.56 -18.19 -3.32
C LEU A 132 30.22 -18.64 -2.71
N LYS A 133 29.98 -19.95 -2.56
CA LYS A 133 28.81 -20.48 -1.84
C LYS A 133 28.83 -20.10 -0.36
N GLU A 134 29.98 -20.15 0.30
CA GLU A 134 30.13 -19.73 1.70
C GLU A 134 29.72 -18.26 1.91
N GLY A 135 30.08 -17.36 0.99
CA GLY A 135 29.80 -15.93 1.15
C GLY A 135 28.45 -15.45 0.61
N PHE A 136 27.90 -16.08 -0.44
CA PHE A 136 26.66 -15.63 -1.09
C PHE A 136 25.50 -16.61 -0.94
N GLY A 137 25.75 -17.82 -0.42
CA GLY A 137 24.79 -18.92 -0.40
C GLY A 137 23.46 -18.56 0.24
N ASP A 138 23.48 -17.78 1.31
CA ASP A 138 22.28 -17.36 2.04
C ASP A 138 21.36 -16.44 1.23
N TYR A 139 21.83 -15.86 0.12
CA TYR A 139 21.05 -14.97 -0.75
C TYR A 139 20.63 -15.64 -2.05
N PHE A 140 20.97 -16.91 -2.26
CA PHE A 140 20.59 -17.62 -3.48
C PHE A 140 19.06 -17.81 -3.59
N PRO A 141 18.55 -18.13 -4.79
CA PRO A 141 17.16 -18.51 -4.94
C PRO A 141 16.73 -19.58 -3.92
N GLU A 142 15.48 -19.50 -3.47
CA GLU A 142 14.86 -20.44 -2.52
C GLU A 142 15.38 -20.40 -1.08
N THR A 143 16.27 -19.45 -0.72
CA THR A 143 16.69 -19.24 0.67
C THR A 143 15.74 -18.34 1.46
N GLU A 144 15.84 -18.39 2.79
CA GLU A 144 15.06 -17.52 3.68
C GLU A 144 15.33 -16.03 3.43
N SER A 145 16.58 -15.64 3.18
CA SER A 145 16.92 -14.23 2.90
C SER A 145 16.33 -13.76 1.58
N GLN A 146 16.35 -14.60 0.54
CA GLN A 146 15.74 -14.26 -0.74
C GLN A 146 14.21 -14.14 -0.63
N LEU A 147 13.56 -15.06 0.10
CA LEU A 147 12.13 -14.97 0.40
C LEU A 147 11.77 -13.70 1.19
N LEU A 148 12.63 -13.29 2.14
CA LEU A 148 12.45 -12.03 2.87
C LEU A 148 12.47 -10.83 1.91
N ILE A 149 13.40 -10.80 0.95
CA ILE A 149 13.50 -9.73 -0.05
C ILE A 149 12.25 -9.71 -0.94
N GLU A 150 11.81 -10.88 -1.42
CA GLU A 150 10.59 -11.02 -2.21
C GLU A 150 9.37 -10.49 -1.46
N ASN A 151 9.22 -10.83 -0.18
CA ASN A 151 8.14 -10.34 0.67
C ASN A 151 8.19 -8.81 0.82
N ILE A 152 9.36 -8.23 1.05
CA ILE A 152 9.52 -6.76 1.13
C ILE A 152 9.10 -6.09 -0.19
N VAL A 153 9.50 -6.66 -1.33
CA VAL A 153 9.13 -6.12 -2.65
C VAL A 153 7.63 -6.26 -2.91
N ASP A 154 7.03 -7.41 -2.60
CA ASP A 154 5.58 -7.63 -2.77
C ASP A 154 4.76 -6.71 -1.87
N GLU A 155 5.17 -6.52 -0.61
CA GLU A 155 4.56 -5.59 0.34
C GLU A 155 4.61 -4.15 -0.20
N LEU A 156 5.78 -3.67 -0.66
CA LEU A 156 5.92 -2.33 -1.24
C LEU A 156 5.03 -2.11 -2.47
N ILE A 157 4.93 -3.12 -3.35
CA ILE A 157 4.09 -3.05 -4.54
C ILE A 157 2.61 -3.05 -4.15
N THR A 158 2.23 -3.89 -3.19
CA THR A 158 0.87 -3.99 -2.67
C THR A 158 0.45 -2.69 -1.99
N ASP A 159 1.30 -2.11 -1.14
CA ASP A 159 1.07 -0.83 -0.48
C ASP A 159 0.93 0.30 -1.50
N THR A 160 1.79 0.32 -2.53
CA THR A 160 1.66 1.30 -3.62
C THR A 160 0.31 1.19 -4.33
N CYS A 161 -0.16 -0.05 -4.60
CA CYS A 161 -1.48 -0.30 -5.19
C CYS A 161 -2.61 0.19 -4.27
N ILE A 162 -2.55 -0.13 -2.97
CA ILE A 162 -3.56 0.28 -1.98
C ILE A 162 -3.58 1.81 -1.90
N LEU A 163 -2.44 2.47 -1.74
CA LEU A 163 -2.35 3.92 -1.59
C LEU A 163 -2.87 4.70 -2.80
N LEU A 164 -2.79 4.13 -4.00
CA LEU A 164 -3.32 4.75 -5.22
C LEU A 164 -4.78 4.38 -5.53
N SER A 165 -5.34 3.40 -4.83
CA SER A 165 -6.71 2.94 -5.04
C SER A 165 -7.74 3.88 -4.40
N ASP A 166 -8.90 3.98 -5.05
CA ASP A 166 -10.05 4.77 -4.60
C ASP A 166 -11.31 4.08 -5.11
N LEU A 167 -12.16 3.56 -4.21
CA LEU A 167 -13.39 2.83 -4.54
C LEU A 167 -14.42 3.72 -5.26
N ASN A 168 -14.27 5.06 -5.25
CA ASN A 168 -15.08 5.95 -6.08
C ASN A 168 -14.56 6.07 -7.53
N LYS A 169 -13.35 5.59 -7.84
CA LYS A 169 -12.68 5.81 -9.14
C LYS A 169 -12.15 4.52 -9.77
N SER A 170 -11.25 3.85 -9.07
CA SER A 170 -10.50 2.69 -9.55
C SER A 170 -9.72 2.01 -8.42
N ILE A 171 -9.65 0.68 -8.48
CA ILE A 171 -8.74 -0.12 -7.66
C ILE A 171 -7.56 -0.56 -8.52
N PHE A 172 -6.34 -0.47 -7.98
CA PHE A 172 -5.12 -0.92 -8.65
C PHE A 172 -4.67 -2.27 -8.10
N LYS A 173 -4.14 -3.11 -8.97
CA LYS A 173 -3.42 -4.34 -8.62
C LYS A 173 -2.23 -4.50 -9.55
N ALA A 174 -1.17 -5.11 -9.06
CA ALA A 174 0.05 -5.37 -9.81
C ALA A 174 0.31 -6.86 -9.93
N ASP A 175 0.88 -7.25 -11.07
CA ASP A 175 1.49 -8.54 -11.35
C ASP A 175 3.01 -8.39 -11.26
N VAL A 176 3.61 -9.28 -10.47
CA VAL A 176 5.04 -9.28 -10.10
C VAL A 176 5.83 -10.37 -10.83
N MET A 177 5.19 -11.17 -11.69
CA MET A 177 5.84 -12.31 -12.35
C MET A 177 6.97 -11.91 -13.31
N ASN A 178 7.01 -10.65 -13.78
CA ASN A 178 8.06 -10.14 -14.69
C ASN A 178 9.18 -9.36 -13.97
N ILE A 179 9.37 -9.62 -12.68
CA ILE A 179 10.39 -9.00 -11.84
C ILE A 179 11.48 -10.04 -11.56
N ALA A 180 12.73 -9.69 -11.84
CA ALA A 180 13.88 -10.59 -11.69
C ALA A 180 14.11 -11.09 -10.25
N CYS A 181 13.53 -10.41 -9.26
CA CYS A 181 13.52 -10.85 -7.87
C CYS A 181 12.67 -12.10 -7.64
N PHE A 182 11.61 -12.32 -8.43
CA PHE A 182 10.68 -13.45 -8.27
C PHE A 182 10.92 -14.56 -9.31
N ASP A 183 11.60 -14.23 -10.41
CA ASP A 183 11.96 -15.19 -11.46
C ASP A 183 13.35 -14.89 -12.01
N ILE A 184 14.33 -15.71 -11.62
CA ILE A 184 15.72 -15.60 -12.09
C ILE A 184 15.86 -15.78 -13.61
N SER A 185 14.90 -16.45 -14.26
CA SER A 185 14.93 -16.69 -15.70
C SER A 185 14.50 -15.48 -16.53
N THR A 186 13.81 -14.52 -15.90
CA THR A 186 13.36 -13.32 -16.62
C THR A 186 14.51 -12.35 -16.87
N LYS A 187 14.46 -11.69 -18.03
CA LYS A 187 15.33 -10.54 -18.36
C LYS A 187 14.61 -9.21 -18.15
N GLN A 188 13.38 -9.26 -17.67
CA GLN A 188 12.55 -8.10 -17.39
C GLN A 188 12.71 -7.68 -15.93
N ASN A 189 12.31 -6.45 -15.65
CA ASN A 189 12.22 -5.94 -14.29
C ASN A 189 11.04 -4.96 -14.22
N ASP A 190 9.87 -5.48 -14.62
CA ASP A 190 8.67 -4.68 -14.86
C ASP A 190 7.54 -5.12 -13.92
N ILE A 191 6.94 -4.15 -13.25
CA ILE A 191 5.71 -4.35 -12.48
C ILE A 191 4.54 -4.07 -13.44
N LEU A 192 3.72 -5.07 -13.72
CA LEU A 192 2.57 -4.88 -14.61
C LEU A 192 1.36 -4.44 -13.80
N ILE A 193 0.93 -3.19 -13.97
CA ILE A 193 -0.20 -2.63 -13.24
C ILE A 193 -1.51 -2.76 -14.03
N TYR A 194 -2.58 -3.06 -13.29
CA TYR A 194 -3.95 -3.18 -13.76
C TYR A 194 -4.84 -2.20 -13.01
N GLU A 195 -5.86 -1.67 -13.70
CA GLU A 195 -6.85 -0.75 -13.15
C GLU A 195 -8.25 -1.34 -13.28
N PHE A 196 -8.93 -1.52 -12.16
CA PHE A 196 -10.25 -2.12 -12.07
C PHE A 196 -11.28 -1.05 -11.73
N LYS A 197 -12.35 -0.97 -12.52
CA LYS A 197 -13.46 -0.03 -12.29
C LYS A 197 -14.49 -0.63 -11.32
N PRO A 198 -14.80 0.03 -10.19
CA PRO A 198 -15.84 -0.40 -9.26
C PRO A 198 -17.22 -0.46 -9.92
N GLN A 199 -18.10 -1.30 -9.40
CA GLN A 199 -19.48 -1.41 -9.89
C GLN A 199 -20.38 -0.38 -9.21
N HIS A 200 -20.81 0.63 -9.97
CA HIS A 200 -21.74 1.66 -9.50
C HIS A 200 -23.19 1.30 -9.80
N PHE A 201 -24.08 1.55 -8.84
CA PHE A 201 -25.51 1.30 -8.92
C PHE A 201 -26.31 2.49 -8.39
N SER A 202 -27.46 2.76 -8.99
CA SER A 202 -28.48 3.64 -8.43
C SER A 202 -29.52 2.80 -7.71
N LEU A 203 -29.63 2.96 -6.39
CA LEU A 203 -30.59 2.22 -5.56
C LEU A 203 -31.65 3.17 -5.00
N LEU A 204 -32.91 2.74 -5.04
CA LEU A 204 -34.02 3.42 -4.37
C LEU A 204 -34.01 3.05 -2.89
N ILE A 205 -33.84 4.05 -2.02
CA ILE A 205 -33.81 3.85 -0.57
C ILE A 205 -34.69 4.93 0.06
N GLU A 206 -35.72 4.53 0.79
CA GLU A 206 -36.67 5.45 1.44
C GLU A 206 -37.27 6.47 0.44
N GLY A 207 -37.58 6.01 -0.79
CA GLY A 207 -38.16 6.83 -1.85
C GLY A 207 -37.18 7.73 -2.61
N ASN A 208 -35.90 7.75 -2.24
CA ASN A 208 -34.88 8.56 -2.91
C ASN A 208 -33.87 7.69 -3.65
N ILE A 209 -33.40 8.16 -4.81
CA ILE A 209 -32.36 7.47 -5.58
C ILE A 209 -31.00 7.86 -5.02
N HIS A 210 -30.17 6.86 -4.71
CA HIS A 210 -28.82 7.06 -4.21
C HIS A 210 -27.80 6.31 -5.07
N ASN A 211 -26.66 6.97 -5.31
CA ASN A 211 -25.50 6.32 -5.92
C ASN A 211 -24.77 5.47 -4.88
N THR A 212 -24.57 4.22 -5.23
CA THR A 212 -23.94 3.19 -4.41
C THR A 212 -22.89 2.45 -5.20
N ILE A 213 -21.91 1.90 -4.50
CA ILE A 213 -20.87 1.06 -5.05
C ILE A 213 -20.96 -0.29 -4.34
N ARG A 214 -20.88 -1.40 -5.08
CA ARG A 214 -20.79 -2.72 -4.46
C ARG A 214 -19.42 -2.84 -3.78
N LEU A 215 -19.39 -3.18 -2.50
CA LEU A 215 -18.15 -3.26 -1.74
C LEU A 215 -17.38 -4.52 -2.13
N GLY A 216 -16.14 -4.34 -2.57
CA GLY A 216 -15.26 -5.43 -2.97
C GLY A 216 -13.81 -4.97 -3.13
N TRP A 217 -12.93 -5.94 -3.33
CA TRP A 217 -11.52 -5.75 -3.61
C TRP A 217 -11.04 -6.73 -4.68
N ILE A 218 -9.80 -6.58 -5.16
CA ILE A 218 -9.22 -7.45 -6.18
C ILE A 218 -8.42 -8.58 -5.52
N SER A 219 -8.70 -9.82 -5.91
CA SER A 219 -7.99 -11.03 -5.44
C SER A 219 -6.57 -11.13 -6.03
N PRO A 220 -5.75 -12.07 -5.52
CA PRO A 220 -4.50 -12.46 -6.19
C PRO A 220 -4.70 -12.90 -7.64
N ASP A 221 -5.85 -13.51 -7.96
CA ASP A 221 -6.20 -13.99 -9.30
C ASP A 221 -6.77 -12.90 -10.24
N PHE A 222 -6.66 -11.62 -9.85
CA PHE A 222 -7.16 -10.47 -10.63
C PHE A 222 -8.68 -10.43 -10.82
N ASP A 223 -9.42 -11.07 -9.91
CA ASP A 223 -10.88 -11.10 -9.89
C ASP A 223 -11.47 -10.25 -8.76
N TRP A 224 -12.70 -9.77 -8.96
CA TRP A 224 -13.43 -9.08 -7.90
C TRP A 224 -13.91 -10.07 -6.83
N VAL A 225 -13.48 -9.81 -5.59
CA VAL A 225 -14.04 -10.42 -4.38
C VAL A 225 -15.04 -9.44 -3.78
N TRP A 226 -16.31 -9.82 -3.76
CA TRP A 226 -17.38 -8.97 -3.23
C TRP A 226 -17.68 -9.33 -1.78
N SER A 227 -17.82 -8.31 -0.92
CA SER A 227 -18.23 -8.51 0.47
C SER A 227 -19.67 -9.02 0.55
N ARG A 228 -19.84 -10.17 1.21
CA ARG A 228 -21.15 -10.81 1.43
C ARG A 228 -21.30 -11.20 2.89
N VAL A 229 -22.38 -10.76 3.52
CA VAL A 229 -22.59 -10.92 4.96
C VAL A 229 -23.98 -11.46 5.23
N LYS A 230 -24.06 -12.42 6.16
CA LYS A 230 -25.35 -12.90 6.68
C LYS A 230 -26.03 -11.80 7.47
N PRO A 231 -27.31 -11.47 7.23
CA PRO A 231 -28.04 -10.45 7.98
C PRO A 231 -27.94 -10.63 9.50
N SER A 232 -27.99 -11.87 10.00
CA SER A 232 -27.89 -12.17 11.43
C SER A 232 -26.56 -11.73 12.07
N LEU A 233 -25.44 -11.74 11.32
CA LEU A 233 -24.13 -11.30 11.82
C LEU A 233 -24.09 -9.80 12.12
N LEU A 234 -25.03 -9.04 11.58
CA LEU A 234 -25.19 -7.62 11.83
C LEU A 234 -26.44 -7.31 12.68
N GLY A 235 -27.07 -8.33 13.25
CA GLY A 235 -28.23 -8.21 14.13
C GLY A 235 -29.57 -8.03 13.41
N PHE A 236 -29.60 -8.10 12.07
CA PHE A 236 -30.87 -8.06 11.35
C PHE A 236 -31.64 -9.38 11.55
N PRO A 237 -32.98 -9.31 11.66
CA PRO A 237 -33.80 -10.52 11.66
C PRO A 237 -33.57 -11.30 10.37
N ALA A 238 -33.09 -12.53 10.50
CA ALA A 238 -32.93 -13.45 9.38
C ALA A 238 -34.11 -14.43 9.35
N GLY A 239 -34.61 -14.71 8.15
CA GLY A 239 -35.50 -15.85 7.92
C GLY A 239 -34.77 -17.19 8.08
N SER A 240 -35.46 -18.30 7.79
CA SER A 240 -34.94 -19.66 8.01
C SER A 240 -33.63 -20.01 7.30
N LEU A 241 -33.25 -19.29 6.24
CA LEU A 241 -32.07 -19.59 5.41
C LEU A 241 -30.87 -18.65 5.64
N ASP A 242 -31.04 -17.52 6.33
CA ASP A 242 -29.99 -16.52 6.65
C ASP A 242 -28.89 -16.38 5.57
N ILE A 243 -29.32 -16.11 4.34
CA ILE A 243 -28.46 -16.16 3.15
C ILE A 243 -27.54 -14.93 3.13
N PRO A 244 -26.22 -15.08 2.86
CA PRO A 244 -25.31 -13.95 2.72
C PRO A 244 -25.73 -12.98 1.60
N LEU A 245 -25.91 -11.72 1.98
CA LEU A 245 -26.29 -10.62 1.10
C LEU A 245 -25.07 -9.77 0.73
N ASP A 246 -25.09 -9.19 -0.47
CA ASP A 246 -24.07 -8.24 -0.90
C ASP A 246 -24.12 -6.95 -0.09
N ILE A 247 -22.93 -6.41 0.19
CA ILE A 247 -22.75 -5.09 0.80
C ILE A 247 -22.60 -4.02 -0.29
N TYR A 248 -23.34 -2.93 -0.14
CA TYR A 248 -23.23 -1.73 -0.96
C TYR A 248 -22.87 -0.54 -0.05
N ILE A 249 -22.07 0.38 -0.56
CA ILE A 249 -21.72 1.61 0.14
C ILE A 249 -22.15 2.83 -0.66
N GLN A 250 -22.81 3.79 -0.01
CA GLN A 250 -23.15 5.05 -0.65
C GLN A 250 -21.90 5.89 -0.89
N THR A 251 -21.82 6.58 -2.02
CA THR A 251 -20.76 7.58 -2.28
C THR A 251 -20.70 8.63 -1.16
N HIS A 252 -21.85 9.02 -0.62
CA HIS A 252 -21.92 9.92 0.55
C HIS A 252 -21.22 9.34 1.79
N ALA A 253 -21.34 8.04 2.05
CA ALA A 253 -20.69 7.39 3.17
C ALA A 253 -19.16 7.39 3.03
N LEU A 254 -18.66 7.14 1.81
CA LEU A 254 -17.22 7.23 1.50
C LEU A 254 -16.69 8.64 1.70
N ASN A 255 -17.41 9.65 1.21
CA ASN A 255 -17.01 11.05 1.39
C ASN A 255 -17.00 11.43 2.88
N LYS A 256 -17.99 11.00 3.67
CA LYS A 256 -18.01 11.24 5.11
C LYS A 256 -16.91 10.51 5.86
N LEU A 257 -16.52 9.32 5.42
CA LEU A 257 -15.37 8.60 5.96
C LEU A 257 -14.08 9.39 5.70
N GLN A 258 -13.85 9.81 4.44
CA GLN A 258 -12.69 10.63 4.05
C GLN A 258 -12.63 11.94 4.82
N GLU A 259 -13.73 12.70 4.86
CA GLU A 259 -13.78 14.01 5.52
C GLU A 259 -13.44 13.95 7.02
N ARG A 260 -13.70 12.80 7.66
CA ARG A 260 -13.61 12.64 9.11
C ARG A 260 -12.37 11.90 9.58
N ILE A 261 -11.90 10.92 8.82
CA ILE A 261 -10.69 10.16 9.17
C ILE A 261 -9.44 10.77 8.52
N ASP A 262 -9.60 11.33 7.32
CA ASP A 262 -8.55 12.07 6.60
C ASP A 262 -7.27 11.28 6.31
N ILE A 263 -7.41 9.97 6.06
CA ILE A 263 -6.32 9.10 5.59
C ILE A 263 -6.53 8.74 4.11
N THR A 264 -5.53 8.10 3.49
CA THR A 264 -5.57 7.72 2.07
C THR A 264 -6.80 6.87 1.73
N PRO A 265 -7.58 7.21 0.67
CA PRO A 265 -8.82 6.51 0.30
C PRO A 265 -8.69 4.99 0.25
N GLY A 266 -7.67 4.46 -0.43
CA GLY A 266 -7.53 3.02 -0.61
C GLY A 266 -7.26 2.27 0.71
N ILE A 267 -6.54 2.87 1.66
CA ILE A 267 -6.41 2.31 3.01
C ILE A 267 -7.80 2.22 3.65
N MET A 268 -8.59 3.29 3.62
CA MET A 268 -9.92 3.28 4.25
C MET A 268 -10.86 2.24 3.63
N HIS A 269 -10.84 2.15 2.30
CA HIS A 269 -11.68 1.22 1.58
C HIS A 269 -11.24 -0.23 1.81
N SER A 270 -9.94 -0.49 1.92
CA SER A 270 -9.41 -1.81 2.29
C SER A 270 -9.84 -2.23 3.70
N ILE A 271 -9.78 -1.31 4.68
CA ILE A 271 -10.30 -1.55 6.04
C ILE A 271 -11.79 -1.88 5.99
N ALA A 272 -12.58 -1.11 5.24
CA ALA A 272 -14.01 -1.39 5.08
C ALA A 272 -14.24 -2.79 4.49
N PHE A 273 -13.53 -3.15 3.43
CA PHE A 273 -13.60 -4.49 2.82
C PHE A 273 -13.27 -5.60 3.83
N LEU A 274 -12.19 -5.45 4.61
CA LEU A 274 -11.73 -6.42 5.59
C LEU A 274 -12.72 -6.61 6.74
N ILE A 275 -13.34 -5.53 7.24
CA ILE A 275 -14.35 -5.61 8.32
C ILE A 275 -15.49 -6.57 7.93
N PHE A 276 -16.01 -6.47 6.71
CA PHE A 276 -17.12 -7.31 6.26
C PHE A 276 -16.70 -8.72 5.80
N HIS A 277 -15.42 -9.08 5.94
CA HIS A 277 -14.91 -10.44 5.74
C HIS A 277 -14.57 -11.15 7.07
N GLN A 278 -14.80 -10.50 8.21
CA GLN A 278 -14.58 -11.12 9.52
C GLN A 278 -15.71 -12.10 9.88
N ASP A 279 -15.34 -13.23 10.51
CA ASP A 279 -16.32 -14.19 11.05
C ASP A 279 -17.24 -13.57 12.11
N LYS A 280 -16.72 -12.58 12.84
CA LYS A 280 -17.44 -11.80 13.84
C LYS A 280 -17.25 -10.33 13.53
N ILE A 281 -18.35 -9.63 13.26
CA ILE A 281 -18.33 -8.21 12.95
C ILE A 281 -18.80 -7.44 14.19
N PRO A 282 -17.91 -6.68 14.86
CA PRO A 282 -18.30 -5.86 16.01
C PRO A 282 -19.34 -4.82 15.59
N HIS A 283 -20.52 -4.84 16.22
CA HIS A 283 -21.59 -3.93 15.87
C HIS A 283 -22.57 -3.69 17.03
N HIS A 284 -23.36 -2.62 16.90
CA HIS A 284 -24.51 -2.35 17.76
C HIS A 284 -25.78 -2.25 16.92
N PHE A 285 -26.72 -3.19 17.12
CA PHE A 285 -28.00 -3.19 16.41
C PHE A 285 -29.08 -2.44 17.21
N SER A 286 -29.71 -1.44 16.60
CA SER A 286 -30.86 -0.73 17.18
C SER A 286 -31.71 -0.07 16.09
N ASN A 287 -33.03 -0.01 16.29
CA ASN A 287 -33.97 0.68 15.39
C ASN A 287 -33.85 0.29 13.90
N GLY A 288 -33.64 -1.01 13.62
CA GLY A 288 -33.50 -1.52 12.25
C GLY A 288 -32.19 -1.12 11.56
N LYS A 289 -31.18 -0.68 12.32
CA LYS A 289 -29.87 -0.26 11.83
C LYS A 289 -28.77 -0.98 12.62
N SER A 290 -27.71 -1.35 11.92
CA SER A 290 -26.49 -1.88 12.54
C SER A 290 -25.40 -0.83 12.48
N LEU A 291 -24.84 -0.46 13.64
CA LEU A 291 -23.67 0.39 13.75
C LEU A 291 -22.44 -0.52 13.77
N VAL A 292 -21.83 -0.75 12.62
CA VAL A 292 -20.65 -1.61 12.46
C VAL A 292 -19.41 -0.81 12.81
N GLU A 293 -18.60 -1.30 13.75
CA GLU A 293 -17.39 -0.61 14.18
C GLU A 293 -16.39 -0.48 13.03
N TYR A 294 -15.87 0.72 12.85
CA TYR A 294 -14.76 1.00 11.98
C TYR A 294 -13.53 1.34 12.83
N ARG A 295 -12.45 0.59 12.62
CA ARG A 295 -11.23 0.65 13.42
C ARG A 295 -10.02 0.97 12.54
N VAL A 296 -9.13 1.79 13.06
CA VAL A 296 -7.85 2.13 12.42
C VAL A 296 -6.75 1.83 13.45
N SER A 297 -5.74 1.07 13.06
CA SER A 297 -4.69 0.59 13.98
C SER A 297 -5.28 -0.08 15.24
N ASP A 298 -6.27 -0.95 15.05
CA ASP A 298 -7.07 -1.62 16.08
C ASP A 298 -7.89 -0.72 17.03
N GLU A 299 -7.80 0.59 16.88
CA GLU A 299 -8.54 1.56 17.69
C GLU A 299 -9.84 1.96 16.99
N LYS A 300 -10.94 1.90 17.74
CA LYS A 300 -12.25 2.30 17.23
C LYS A 300 -12.28 3.81 16.95
N VAL A 301 -12.70 4.18 15.74
CA VAL A 301 -12.80 5.59 15.33
C VAL A 301 -14.22 6.01 14.94
N GLY A 302 -15.09 5.06 14.67
CA GLY A 302 -16.47 5.36 14.35
C GLY A 302 -17.27 4.14 13.95
N TYR A 303 -18.38 4.38 13.27
CA TYR A 303 -19.31 3.35 12.81
C TYR A 303 -19.75 3.57 11.38
N PHE A 304 -19.83 2.49 10.61
CA PHE A 304 -20.69 2.45 9.44
C PHE A 304 -22.14 2.21 9.87
N VAL A 305 -23.05 3.04 9.37
CA VAL A 305 -24.49 2.85 9.56
C VAL A 305 -25.00 1.95 8.46
N VAL A 306 -25.28 0.70 8.78
CA VAL A 306 -25.80 -0.31 7.85
C VAL A 306 -27.30 -0.45 8.02
N THR A 307 -28.02 -0.44 6.90
CA THR A 307 -29.45 -0.74 6.81
C THR A 307 -29.67 -1.89 5.83
N MET A 308 -30.70 -2.69 6.07
CA MET A 308 -31.18 -3.66 5.09
C MET A 308 -32.26 -3.00 4.22
N ASN A 309 -32.12 -3.11 2.90
CA ASN A 309 -33.11 -2.67 1.92
C ASN A 309 -33.34 -3.80 0.93
N GLU A 310 -34.54 -4.39 0.97
CA GLU A 310 -34.86 -5.64 0.27
C GLU A 310 -33.81 -6.72 0.58
N ALA A 311 -33.18 -7.30 -0.46
CA ALA A 311 -32.13 -8.29 -0.35
C ALA A 311 -30.70 -7.69 -0.43
N LYS A 312 -30.51 -6.44 0.01
CA LYS A 312 -29.23 -5.74 -0.01
C LYS A 312 -28.91 -5.14 1.36
N LEU A 313 -27.64 -5.21 1.76
CA LEU A 313 -27.11 -4.49 2.91
C LEU A 313 -26.44 -3.20 2.41
N ILE A 314 -26.80 -2.06 2.98
CA ILE A 314 -26.38 -0.76 2.49
C ILE A 314 -25.74 0.04 3.63
N ILE A 315 -24.48 0.41 3.46
CA ILE A 315 -23.77 1.39 4.28
C ILE A 315 -24.23 2.80 3.84
N ARG A 316 -25.05 3.43 4.69
CA ARG A 316 -25.73 4.71 4.42
C ARG A 316 -24.83 5.90 4.70
N THR A 317 -24.05 5.83 5.78
CA THR A 317 -23.15 6.90 6.18
C THR A 317 -22.07 6.36 7.11
N PHE A 318 -21.08 7.19 7.40
CA PHE A 318 -20.12 6.98 8.46
C PHE A 318 -20.43 7.95 9.61
N LEU A 319 -20.30 7.51 10.86
CA LEU A 319 -20.42 8.32 12.07
C LEU A 319 -19.10 8.25 12.85
N PHE A 320 -18.46 9.40 13.09
CA PHE A 320 -17.27 9.43 13.96
C PHE A 320 -17.71 9.26 15.43
N LEU A 321 -16.85 8.77 16.32
CA LEU A 321 -17.28 8.32 17.65
C LEU A 321 -18.03 9.37 18.47
N THR A 322 -17.65 10.63 18.34
CA THR A 322 -18.26 11.77 19.06
C THR A 322 -19.58 12.24 18.45
N ASN A 323 -19.94 11.79 17.23
CA ASN A 323 -21.13 12.27 16.54
C ASN A 323 -22.43 11.87 17.23
N ASP A 324 -23.44 12.72 17.07
CA ASP A 324 -24.82 12.36 17.38
C ASP A 324 -25.22 11.10 16.59
N GLY A 325 -25.81 10.14 17.30
CA GLY A 325 -26.24 8.86 16.74
C GLY A 325 -25.37 7.67 17.12
N THR A 326 -24.15 7.89 17.64
CA THR A 326 -23.33 6.82 18.23
C THR A 326 -23.68 6.61 19.72
N PRO A 327 -23.43 5.42 20.28
CA PRO A 327 -23.51 5.20 21.73
C PRO A 327 -22.61 6.14 22.52
N GLU A 328 -21.38 6.36 22.03
CA GLU A 328 -20.36 7.19 22.65
C GLU A 328 -20.73 8.67 22.63
N GLY A 329 -21.18 9.22 21.50
CA GLY A 329 -21.60 10.62 21.38
C GLY A 329 -22.78 10.95 22.29
N LYS A 330 -23.74 10.02 22.43
CA LYS A 330 -24.85 10.14 23.39
C LYS A 330 -24.35 10.16 24.85
N LYS A 331 -23.36 9.34 25.17
CA LYS A 331 -22.78 9.29 26.53
C LYS A 331 -21.95 10.54 26.81
N LEU A 332 -21.16 10.97 25.84
CA LEU A 332 -20.36 12.19 25.88
C LEU A 332 -21.24 13.41 26.14
N LEU A 333 -22.33 13.58 25.38
CA LEU A 333 -23.26 14.69 25.57
C LEU A 333 -23.80 14.76 27.00
N LYS A 334 -24.20 13.61 27.57
CA LYS A 334 -24.69 13.55 28.95
C LYS A 334 -23.63 13.97 29.97
N LEU A 335 -22.38 13.51 29.79
CA LEU A 335 -21.29 13.86 30.70
C LEU A 335 -20.95 15.36 30.61
N VAL A 336 -20.92 15.92 29.41
CA VAL A 336 -20.66 17.35 29.17
C VAL A 336 -21.73 18.25 29.76
N GLU A 337 -23.02 17.87 29.64
CA GLU A 337 -24.14 18.58 30.26
C GLU A 337 -24.06 18.56 31.79
N ILE A 338 -23.60 17.45 32.39
CA ILE A 338 -23.38 17.31 33.83
C ILE A 338 -22.22 18.20 34.30
N GLU A 339 -21.12 18.25 33.52
CA GLU A 339 -19.91 19.01 33.86
C GLU A 339 -19.98 20.50 33.49
N LYS A 340 -21.04 20.95 32.81
CA LYS A 340 -21.23 22.32 32.28
C LYS A 340 -20.09 22.77 31.35
N GLU A 341 -19.54 21.84 30.59
CA GLU A 341 -18.47 22.11 29.63
C GLU A 341 -19.03 22.61 28.28
N ASP A 342 -18.23 23.38 27.53
CA ASP A 342 -18.69 23.97 26.27
C ASP A 342 -18.82 22.90 25.17
N LYS A 343 -20.08 22.53 24.90
CA LYS A 343 -20.49 21.50 23.92
C LYS A 343 -19.85 21.68 22.54
N LYS A 344 -19.57 22.92 22.13
CA LYS A 344 -19.01 23.22 20.80
C LYS A 344 -17.54 22.79 20.69
N HIS A 345 -16.80 22.77 21.78
CA HIS A 345 -15.38 22.38 21.81
C HIS A 345 -15.17 20.86 21.88
N LEU A 346 -16.22 20.09 22.21
CA LEU A 346 -16.16 18.64 22.47
C LEU A 346 -16.76 17.79 21.34
N MET A 347 -17.68 18.35 20.54
CA MET A 347 -18.32 17.69 19.40
C MET A 347 -17.42 17.72 18.15
N ILE A 348 -16.20 17.22 18.28
CA ILE A 348 -15.23 17.17 17.20
C ILE A 348 -15.56 16.02 16.28
N ASP A 349 -15.86 16.31 15.02
CA ASP A 349 -16.33 15.33 14.03
C ASP A 349 -15.21 14.79 13.13
N LYS A 350 -13.95 15.20 13.35
CA LYS A 350 -12.78 14.80 12.57
C LYS A 350 -11.61 14.36 13.44
N LEU A 351 -10.91 13.32 13.02
CA LEU A 351 -9.72 12.80 13.68
C LEU A 351 -8.57 13.83 13.68
N SER A 352 -8.35 14.53 12.56
CA SER A 352 -7.31 15.55 12.47
C SER A 352 -7.53 16.69 13.45
N THR A 353 -8.77 17.15 13.59
CA THR A 353 -9.17 18.14 14.60
C THR A 353 -9.01 17.59 16.01
N PHE A 354 -9.39 16.33 16.27
CA PHE A 354 -9.26 15.71 17.58
C PHE A 354 -7.79 15.67 18.04
N ASN A 355 -6.90 15.24 17.16
CA ASN A 355 -5.47 15.15 17.43
C ASN A 355 -4.83 16.53 17.66
N ALA A 356 -5.29 17.57 16.97
CA ALA A 356 -4.74 18.92 17.11
C ALA A 356 -4.99 19.55 18.50
N TYR A 357 -6.03 19.11 19.21
CA TYR A 357 -6.36 19.64 20.54
C TYR A 357 -5.54 19.00 21.68
N HIS A 358 -4.78 17.94 21.41
CA HIS A 358 -3.95 17.25 22.41
C HIS A 358 -4.70 16.92 23.71
N PHE A 359 -5.92 16.38 23.61
CA PHE A 359 -6.77 16.09 24.78
C PHE A 359 -6.12 15.11 25.76
N GLU A 360 -5.18 14.29 25.31
CA GLU A 360 -4.37 13.41 26.16
C GLU A 360 -3.57 14.15 27.22
N ARG A 361 -3.25 15.44 26.98
CA ARG A 361 -2.50 16.28 27.92
C ARG A 361 -3.37 16.92 28.99
N SER A 362 -4.69 16.92 28.80
CA SER A 362 -5.66 17.39 29.80
C SER A 362 -6.25 16.19 30.53
N GLU A 363 -5.86 15.99 31.78
CA GLU A 363 -6.33 14.87 32.60
C GLU A 363 -7.87 14.83 32.69
N LYS A 364 -8.51 16.00 32.80
CA LYS A 364 -9.97 16.12 32.82
C LYS A 364 -10.61 15.65 31.51
N MET A 365 -10.15 16.16 30.38
CA MET A 365 -10.73 15.85 29.07
C MET A 365 -10.47 14.40 28.66
N SER A 366 -9.26 13.90 28.94
CA SER A 366 -8.89 12.51 28.72
C SER A 366 -9.82 11.56 29.48
N ARG A 367 -10.09 11.81 30.76
CA ARG A 367 -11.05 11.04 31.56
C ARG A 367 -12.46 11.10 30.97
N LEU A 368 -12.94 12.29 30.61
CA LEU A 368 -14.27 12.46 30.03
C LEU A 368 -14.45 11.67 28.72
N PHE A 369 -13.45 11.68 27.82
CA PHE A 369 -13.48 10.86 26.59
C PHE A 369 -13.39 9.36 26.88
N GLN A 370 -12.57 8.93 27.84
CA GLN A 370 -12.49 7.52 28.25
C GLN A 370 -13.83 7.03 28.83
N GLU A 371 -14.42 7.81 29.74
CA GLU A 371 -15.72 7.51 30.34
C GLU A 371 -16.83 7.47 29.29
N ALA A 372 -16.79 8.35 28.28
CA ALA A 372 -17.73 8.34 27.16
C ALA A 372 -17.57 7.12 26.22
N GLY A 373 -16.44 6.40 26.28
CA GLY A 373 -16.11 5.30 25.36
C GLY A 373 -15.33 5.74 24.12
N CYS A 374 -14.88 7.00 24.07
CA CYS A 374 -14.05 7.58 23.01
C CYS A 374 -12.54 7.46 23.26
N GLY A 375 -12.13 6.76 24.32
CA GLY A 375 -10.71 6.70 24.74
C GLY A 375 -9.76 6.14 23.68
N SER A 376 -10.26 5.35 22.73
CA SER A 376 -9.49 4.85 21.58
C SER A 376 -8.92 5.97 20.71
N LEU A 377 -9.63 7.09 20.57
CA LEU A 377 -9.16 8.23 19.78
C LEU A 377 -7.88 8.87 20.35
N LEU A 378 -7.69 8.81 21.67
CA LEU A 378 -6.51 9.38 22.35
C LEU A 378 -5.20 8.65 21.98
N LYS A 379 -5.30 7.43 21.46
CA LYS A 379 -4.13 6.63 21.06
C LYS A 379 -3.72 6.87 19.60
N LEU A 380 -4.52 7.62 18.85
CA LEU A 380 -4.34 7.83 17.40
C LEU A 380 -3.63 9.14 17.04
N GLY A 381 -2.98 9.79 18.00
CA GLY A 381 -2.23 11.03 17.78
C GLY A 381 -1.12 10.90 16.72
N HIS A 382 -0.59 9.69 16.50
CA HIS A 382 0.48 9.40 15.54
C HIS A 382 -0.01 9.32 14.08
N LEU A 383 -1.32 9.20 13.81
CA LEU A 383 -1.82 8.96 12.46
C LEU A 383 -1.73 10.17 11.51
N GLN A 384 -1.44 11.38 11.99
CA GLN A 384 -1.27 12.57 11.14
C GLN A 384 -0.15 12.43 10.09
N GLU A 385 0.78 11.49 10.27
CA GLU A 385 1.89 11.27 9.35
C GLU A 385 1.51 10.49 8.07
N PHE A 386 0.34 9.85 8.02
CA PHE A 386 -0.07 8.99 6.89
C PHE A 386 -0.94 9.68 5.82
N SER A 387 -1.31 10.95 6.01
CA SER A 387 -2.01 11.72 5.00
C SER A 387 -1.00 12.18 3.95
N LEU A 388 -0.81 11.38 2.89
CA LEU A 388 -0.06 11.80 1.70
C LEU A 388 -0.78 13.01 1.09
N ASN A 389 -0.36 14.21 1.50
CA ASN A 389 -0.69 15.43 0.79
C ASN A 389 -0.36 15.19 -0.68
N GLU A 390 -1.36 15.38 -1.54
CA GLU A 390 -1.26 15.19 -2.98
C GLU A 390 0.12 15.61 -3.45
N VAL A 391 0.87 14.65 -4.00
CA VAL A 391 2.13 14.93 -4.66
C VAL A 391 1.77 15.79 -5.87
N LYS A 392 1.76 17.12 -5.66
CA LYS A 392 1.49 18.10 -6.71
C LYS A 392 2.51 17.86 -7.80
N ASP A 393 2.02 17.70 -9.02
CA ASP A 393 2.83 17.76 -10.23
C ASP A 393 3.53 19.13 -10.21
N LYS A 394 4.81 19.11 -9.83
CA LYS A 394 5.72 20.22 -10.04
C LYS A 394 6.59 19.90 -11.25
N ASP A 395 5.95 19.62 -12.37
CA ASP A 395 6.53 19.77 -13.70
C ASP A 395 5.39 19.93 -14.71
N PRO A 396 5.10 21.17 -15.15
CA PRO A 396 4.42 21.36 -16.41
C PRO A 396 5.44 21.14 -17.54
N GLU A 397 5.13 20.15 -18.38
CA GLU A 397 5.71 19.86 -19.71
C GLU A 397 7.06 19.14 -19.81
#